data_AF-A0A968PQK2-F1
#
_entry.id   AF-A0A968PQK2-F1
#
_cell.length_a   1.000
_cell.length_b   1.000
_cell.length_c   1.000
_cell.angle_alpha   90.00
_cell.angle_beta   90.00
_cell.angle_gamma   90.00
#
_symmetry.space_group_name_H-M   'P 1'
#
loop_
_entity.id
_entity.type
_entity.pdbx_description
1 polymer ?
#
loop_
_entity_poly.entity_id
_entity_poly.type
_entity_poly.pdbx_seq_one_letter_code
_entity_poly.pdbx_strand_id
1 'polypeptide(L)'
;MQQLELDLWQSLETASRFPETADLRSLCDALEHTLLDQSLAAQLAVAGDVLVQLSEVHAARADLLISRWERRHNPTEPVVNLEECVDLFVQSLSLDVTDLFEEPEPMQYPTNRKKKSSAQADGSVVGEVDKDTLLNWVDQMAAEQTLDELQMAEQIRDLAHGENIEEWSRAIAQYLQHLHSNIRLPDLQQALKMPMVELWLGLLMGGYSLNQQGEFYDTQTLWIANNLEETQHYCLNRNS
;
A
#
# COMPACT_ATOMS: atom_id res chain seq x y z
N MET A 1 -6.08 10.66 -44.72
CA MET A 1 -6.57 11.37 -43.53
C MET A 1 -7.74 10.65 -42.87
N GLN A 2 -8.86 10.37 -43.56
CA GLN A 2 -10.03 9.67 -42.96
C GLN A 2 -9.74 8.31 -42.30
N GLN A 3 -8.71 7.57 -42.77
CA GLN A 3 -8.33 6.29 -42.17
C GLN A 3 -7.74 6.43 -40.75
N LEU A 4 -6.99 7.50 -40.47
CA LEU A 4 -6.40 7.74 -39.14
C LEU A 4 -7.48 8.13 -38.12
N GLU A 5 -8.46 8.94 -38.53
CA GLU A 5 -9.63 9.26 -37.70
C GLU A 5 -10.46 8.01 -37.41
N LEU A 6 -10.71 7.17 -38.43
CA LEU A 6 -11.48 5.94 -38.25
C LEU A 6 -10.81 4.96 -37.27
N ASP A 7 -9.48 4.85 -37.34
CA ASP A 7 -8.67 4.00 -36.47
C ASP A 7 -8.69 4.51 -35.02
N LEU A 8 -8.60 5.84 -34.82
CA LEU A 8 -8.74 6.47 -33.50
C LEU A 8 -10.11 6.18 -32.86
N TRP A 9 -11.20 6.37 -33.61
CA TRP A 9 -12.56 6.15 -33.09
C TRP A 9 -12.84 4.68 -32.76
N GLN A 10 -12.35 3.74 -33.59
CA GLN A 10 -12.45 2.31 -33.30
C GLN A 10 -11.66 1.93 -32.04
N SER A 11 -10.49 2.54 -31.86
CA SER A 11 -9.65 2.34 -30.69
C SER A 11 -10.33 2.87 -29.41
N LEU A 12 -10.96 4.05 -29.47
CA LEU A 12 -11.75 4.61 -28.39
C LEU A 12 -12.98 3.76 -28.05
N GLU A 13 -13.71 3.26 -29.04
CA GLU A 13 -14.86 2.37 -28.80
C GLU A 13 -14.42 1.06 -28.14
N THR A 14 -13.27 0.53 -28.54
CA THR A 14 -12.70 -0.68 -27.91
C THR A 14 -12.29 -0.39 -26.46
N ALA A 15 -11.69 0.77 -26.21
CA ALA A 15 -11.28 1.20 -24.88
C ALA A 15 -12.47 1.46 -23.96
N SER A 16 -13.61 1.96 -24.47
CA SER A 16 -14.81 2.14 -23.65
C SER A 16 -15.47 0.82 -23.24
N ARG A 17 -15.39 -0.21 -24.10
CA ARG A 17 -15.85 -1.57 -23.79
C ARG A 17 -14.93 -2.29 -22.80
N PHE A 18 -13.62 -2.05 -22.91
CA PHE A 18 -12.60 -2.71 -22.08
C PHE A 18 -11.65 -1.68 -21.43
N PRO A 19 -12.12 -0.87 -20.47
CA PRO A 19 -11.35 0.24 -19.89
C PRO A 19 -10.14 -0.21 -19.06
N GLU A 20 -10.13 -1.47 -18.60
CA GLU A 20 -9.06 -2.06 -17.80
C GLU A 20 -7.80 -2.43 -18.60
N THR A 21 -7.97 -2.80 -19.87
CA THR A 21 -6.90 -3.14 -20.82
C THR A 21 -6.57 -2.01 -21.79
N ALA A 22 -7.34 -0.92 -21.75
CA ALA A 22 -7.13 0.24 -22.59
C ALA A 22 -5.76 0.89 -22.35
N ASP A 23 -4.99 1.05 -23.42
CA ASP A 23 -3.75 1.83 -23.42
C ASP A 23 -4.05 3.29 -23.79
N LEU A 24 -4.24 4.10 -22.76
CA LEU A 24 -4.59 5.52 -22.86
C LEU A 24 -3.47 6.35 -23.48
N ARG A 25 -2.19 5.93 -23.35
CA ARG A 25 -1.07 6.65 -23.96
C ARG A 25 -1.10 6.52 -25.47
N SER A 26 -1.24 5.29 -25.95
CA SER A 26 -1.38 5.02 -27.38
C SER A 26 -2.59 5.75 -27.99
N LEU A 27 -3.68 5.92 -27.25
CA LEU A 27 -4.84 6.72 -27.70
C LEU A 27 -4.53 8.22 -27.79
N CYS A 28 -3.80 8.79 -26.82
CA CYS A 28 -3.35 10.18 -26.88
C CYS A 28 -2.38 10.41 -28.05
N ASP A 29 -1.42 9.51 -28.26
CA ASP A 29 -0.47 9.60 -29.37
C ASP A 29 -1.20 9.52 -30.73
N ALA A 30 -2.19 8.62 -30.83
CA ALA A 30 -3.05 8.52 -32.01
C ALA A 30 -3.85 9.81 -32.24
N LEU A 31 -4.40 10.42 -31.18
CA LEU A 31 -5.07 11.72 -31.27
C LEU A 31 -4.13 12.79 -31.81
N GLU A 32 -2.93 12.95 -31.23
CA GLU A 32 -1.95 13.94 -31.69
C GLU A 32 -1.63 13.76 -33.18
N HIS A 33 -1.45 12.53 -33.63
CA HIS A 33 -1.23 12.22 -35.05
C HIS A 33 -2.43 12.57 -35.94
N THR A 34 -3.67 12.39 -35.48
CA THR A 34 -4.87 12.78 -36.23
C THR A 34 -5.06 14.31 -36.32
N LEU A 35 -4.53 15.06 -35.35
CA LEU A 35 -4.69 16.50 -35.26
C LEU A 35 -3.70 17.26 -36.14
N LEU A 36 -2.49 16.73 -36.39
CA LEU A 36 -1.39 17.43 -37.08
C LEU A 36 -1.77 18.04 -38.45
N ASP A 37 -2.66 17.40 -39.19
CA ASP A 37 -3.01 17.79 -40.56
C ASP A 37 -4.27 18.67 -40.66
N GLN A 38 -4.89 19.01 -39.53
CA GLN A 38 -6.21 19.67 -39.50
C GLN A 38 -6.12 21.18 -39.27
N SER A 39 -7.17 21.90 -39.68
CA SER A 39 -7.32 23.32 -39.31
C SER A 39 -7.53 23.48 -37.81
N LEU A 40 -7.11 24.61 -37.22
CA LEU A 40 -7.22 24.86 -35.77
C LEU A 40 -8.65 24.65 -35.22
N ALA A 41 -9.68 25.07 -35.96
CA ALA A 41 -11.07 24.90 -35.54
C ALA A 41 -11.49 23.41 -35.53
N ALA A 42 -11.04 22.64 -36.51
CA ALA A 42 -11.31 21.20 -36.57
C ALA A 42 -10.50 20.43 -35.51
N GLN A 43 -9.25 20.84 -35.24
CA GLN A 43 -8.44 20.27 -34.17
C GLN A 43 -9.13 20.41 -32.81
N LEU A 44 -9.62 21.61 -32.49
CA LEU A 44 -10.29 21.86 -31.22
C LEU A 44 -11.59 21.06 -31.07
N ALA A 45 -12.36 20.90 -32.15
CA ALA A 45 -13.58 20.10 -32.13
C ALA A 45 -13.28 18.61 -31.90
N VAL A 46 -12.39 18.02 -32.70
CA VAL A 46 -12.02 16.61 -32.60
C VAL A 46 -11.34 16.29 -31.27
N ALA A 47 -10.41 17.15 -30.83
CA ALA A 47 -9.77 16.98 -29.53
C ALA A 47 -10.77 17.08 -28.37
N GLY A 48 -11.74 17.99 -28.45
CA GLY A 48 -12.80 18.10 -27.46
C GLY A 48 -13.61 16.80 -27.32
N ASP A 49 -14.08 16.27 -28.44
CA ASP A 49 -14.88 15.03 -28.45
C ASP A 49 -14.08 13.83 -27.93
N VAL A 50 -12.81 13.72 -28.35
CA VAL A 50 -11.93 12.63 -27.90
C VAL A 50 -11.59 12.73 -26.42
N LEU A 51 -11.35 13.94 -25.90
CA LEU A 51 -11.09 14.14 -24.47
C LEU A 51 -12.29 13.79 -23.59
N VAL A 52 -13.51 14.06 -24.06
CA VAL A 52 -14.73 13.62 -23.37
C VAL A 52 -14.75 12.10 -23.27
N GLN A 53 -14.57 11.40 -24.39
CA GLN A 53 -14.56 9.93 -24.42
C GLN A 53 -13.43 9.33 -23.57
N LEU A 54 -12.23 9.93 -23.60
CA LEU A 54 -11.11 9.47 -22.78
C LEU A 54 -11.40 9.65 -21.28
N SER A 55 -12.10 10.73 -20.90
CA SER A 55 -12.52 10.97 -19.52
C SER A 55 -13.54 9.93 -19.04
N GLU A 56 -14.46 9.51 -19.91
CA GLU A 56 -15.43 8.45 -19.61
C GLU A 56 -14.74 7.10 -19.41
N VAL A 57 -13.76 6.76 -20.26
CA VAL A 57 -12.93 5.55 -20.10
C VAL A 57 -12.19 5.58 -18.77
N HIS A 58 -11.62 6.73 -18.39
CA HIS A 58 -10.94 6.90 -17.11
C HIS A 58 -11.87 6.72 -15.91
N ALA A 59 -13.06 7.30 -15.96
CA ALA A 59 -14.07 7.15 -14.91
C ALA A 59 -14.48 5.68 -14.74
N ALA A 60 -14.83 5.00 -15.84
CA ALA A 60 -15.20 3.59 -15.82
C ALA A 60 -14.07 2.70 -15.26
N ARG A 61 -12.81 3.01 -15.60
CA ARG A 61 -11.65 2.29 -15.05
C ARG A 61 -11.51 2.51 -13.54
N ALA A 62 -11.69 3.74 -13.07
CA ALA A 62 -11.62 4.06 -11.65
C ALA A 62 -12.70 3.31 -10.86
N ASP A 63 -13.95 3.31 -11.35
CA ASP A 63 -15.06 2.58 -10.74
C ASP A 63 -14.76 1.09 -10.63
N LEU A 64 -14.25 0.46 -11.69
CA LEU A 64 -13.85 -0.96 -11.66
C LEU A 64 -12.75 -1.24 -10.63
N LEU A 65 -11.74 -0.37 -10.54
CA LEU A 65 -10.64 -0.52 -9.58
C LEU A 65 -11.15 -0.39 -8.14
N ILE A 66 -12.00 0.60 -7.89
CA ILE A 66 -12.62 0.82 -6.58
C ILE A 66 -13.51 -0.36 -6.21
N SER A 67 -14.44 -0.77 -7.07
CA SER A 67 -15.32 -1.92 -6.82
C SER A 67 -14.55 -3.24 -6.64
N ARG A 68 -13.40 -3.40 -7.31
CA ARG A 68 -12.53 -4.57 -7.10
C ARG A 68 -11.80 -4.49 -5.75
N TRP A 69 -11.35 -3.31 -5.36
CA TRP A 69 -10.75 -3.08 -4.05
C TRP A 69 -11.75 -3.33 -2.92
N GLU A 70 -12.96 -2.77 -3.03
CA GLU A 70 -14.05 -2.95 -2.07
C GLU A 70 -14.41 -4.43 -1.90
N ARG A 71 -14.61 -5.17 -3.01
CA ARG A 71 -14.89 -6.61 -2.93
C ARG A 71 -13.78 -7.41 -2.26
N ARG A 72 -12.51 -7.04 -2.47
CA ARG A 72 -11.37 -7.76 -1.87
C ARG A 72 -11.24 -7.51 -0.37
N HIS A 73 -11.60 -6.30 0.08
CA HIS A 73 -11.44 -5.88 1.47
C HIS A 73 -12.78 -5.79 2.22
N ASN A 74 -13.85 -6.32 1.63
CA ASN A 74 -15.14 -6.41 2.32
C ASN A 74 -14.98 -7.40 3.49
N PRO A 75 -15.14 -6.95 4.74
CA PRO A 75 -15.05 -7.81 5.92
C PRO A 75 -16.22 -8.79 6.02
N THR A 76 -17.27 -8.59 5.22
CA THR A 76 -18.43 -9.46 5.15
C THR A 76 -18.11 -10.65 4.25
N GLU A 77 -18.20 -11.85 4.80
CA GLU A 77 -18.11 -13.08 4.02
C GLU A 77 -19.19 -13.09 2.91
N PRO A 78 -18.91 -13.69 1.74
CA PRO A 78 -19.91 -13.83 0.70
C PRO A 78 -21.12 -14.61 1.25
N VAL A 79 -22.28 -13.95 1.33
CA VAL A 79 -23.53 -14.62 1.72
C VAL A 79 -23.99 -15.45 0.53
N VAL A 80 -23.63 -16.73 0.53
CA VAL A 80 -24.16 -17.69 -0.44
C VAL A 80 -25.59 -18.01 -0.01
N ASN A 81 -26.57 -17.67 -0.85
CA ASN A 81 -27.94 -18.12 -0.63
C ASN A 81 -28.03 -19.62 -0.94
N LEU A 82 -27.96 -20.43 0.11
CA LEU A 82 -27.96 -21.90 0.03
C LEU A 82 -29.33 -22.45 -0.42
N GLU A 83 -30.40 -21.66 -0.36
CA GLU A 83 -31.74 -22.05 -0.82
C GLU A 83 -31.84 -22.08 -2.35
N GLU A 84 -31.02 -21.29 -3.05
CA GLU A 84 -30.93 -21.28 -4.52
C GLU A 84 -29.84 -22.23 -5.04
N CYS A 85 -28.96 -22.71 -4.17
CA CYS A 85 -27.80 -23.55 -4.48
C CYS A 85 -27.99 -25.03 -4.11
N VAL A 86 -29.24 -25.51 -4.01
CA VAL A 86 -29.56 -26.90 -3.61
C VAL A 86 -28.89 -27.92 -4.55
N ASP A 87 -28.74 -27.58 -5.82
CA ASP A 87 -28.10 -28.43 -6.84
C ASP A 87 -26.57 -28.55 -6.69
N LEU A 88 -25.93 -27.67 -5.91
CA LEU A 88 -24.49 -27.73 -5.61
C LEU A 88 -24.16 -28.63 -4.42
N PHE A 89 -25.16 -29.02 -3.63
CA PHE A 89 -24.99 -30.01 -2.58
C PHE A 89 -24.97 -31.40 -3.19
N VAL A 90 -23.77 -31.88 -3.53
CA VAL A 90 -23.55 -33.31 -3.74
C VAL A 90 -23.86 -34.00 -2.42
N GLN A 91 -24.98 -34.71 -2.38
CA GLN A 91 -25.34 -35.63 -1.31
C GLN A 91 -24.11 -36.49 -1.02
N SER A 92 -23.57 -36.38 0.19
CA SER A 92 -22.28 -36.95 0.57
C SER A 92 -22.09 -38.37 0.03
N LEU A 93 -21.15 -38.54 -0.90
CA LEU A 93 -20.73 -39.85 -1.38
C LEU A 93 -19.78 -40.44 -0.33
N SER A 94 -20.25 -41.44 0.41
CA SER A 94 -19.39 -42.25 1.26
C SER A 94 -18.52 -43.14 0.36
N LEU A 95 -17.28 -42.73 0.12
CA LEU A 95 -16.26 -43.57 -0.51
C LEU A 95 -15.73 -44.55 0.54
N ASP A 96 -15.96 -45.84 0.32
CA ASP A 96 -15.31 -46.88 1.10
C ASP A 96 -13.85 -47.00 0.66
N VAL A 97 -12.97 -46.41 1.44
CA VAL A 97 -11.52 -46.39 1.20
C VAL A 97 -10.79 -47.54 1.89
N THR A 98 -11.51 -48.53 2.42
CA THR A 98 -10.92 -49.64 3.17
C THR A 98 -9.93 -50.45 2.32
N ASP A 99 -10.20 -50.60 1.01
CA ASP A 99 -9.30 -51.27 0.05
C ASP A 99 -8.04 -50.45 -0.34
N LEU A 100 -7.97 -49.16 0.00
CA LEU A 100 -6.80 -48.31 -0.26
C LEU A 100 -5.77 -48.34 0.86
N PHE A 101 -6.09 -48.93 2.01
CA PHE A 101 -5.18 -49.09 3.13
C PHE A 101 -4.78 -50.55 3.26
N GLU A 102 -3.50 -50.83 3.07
CA GLU A 102 -2.92 -52.12 3.44
C GLU A 102 -2.91 -52.20 4.99
N GLU A 103 -3.44 -53.29 5.55
CA GLU A 103 -3.57 -53.46 6.99
C GLU A 103 -2.17 -53.36 7.62
N PRO A 104 -1.90 -52.36 8.48
CA PRO A 104 -0.55 -52.14 8.96
C PRO A 104 -0.12 -53.33 9.81
N GLU A 105 0.99 -53.96 9.43
CA GLU A 105 1.61 -54.98 10.27
C GLU A 105 1.77 -54.43 11.69
N PRO A 106 1.46 -55.22 12.74
CA PRO A 106 1.51 -54.75 14.11
C PRO A 106 2.95 -54.33 14.46
N MET A 107 3.22 -53.03 14.34
CA MET A 107 4.48 -52.44 14.77
C MET A 107 4.55 -52.57 16.29
N GLN A 108 5.45 -53.46 16.75
CA GLN A 108 5.85 -53.49 18.15
C GLN A 108 6.66 -52.22 18.44
N TYR A 109 5.98 -51.23 19.03
CA TYR A 109 6.64 -50.02 19.50
C TYR A 109 7.69 -50.39 20.57
N PRO A 110 8.95 -49.97 20.43
CA PRO A 110 9.95 -50.18 21.48
C PRO A 110 9.52 -49.41 22.74
N THR A 111 9.39 -50.13 23.85
CA THR A 111 8.95 -49.65 25.19
C THR A 111 9.86 -48.58 25.81
N ASN A 112 10.92 -48.16 25.12
CA ASN A 112 11.92 -47.19 25.60
C ASN A 112 11.68 -45.75 25.13
N ARG A 113 10.45 -45.37 24.78
CA ARG A 113 10.13 -43.94 24.64
C ARG A 113 10.11 -43.32 26.03
N LYS A 114 11.26 -42.75 26.44
CA LYS A 114 11.34 -41.86 27.60
C LYS A 114 10.26 -40.79 27.43
N LYS A 115 9.25 -40.79 28.33
CA LYS A 115 8.37 -39.64 28.53
C LYS A 115 9.29 -38.44 28.71
N LYS A 116 9.21 -37.44 27.82
CA LYS A 116 9.75 -36.11 28.12
C LYS A 116 8.97 -35.64 29.35
N SER A 117 9.60 -35.70 30.51
CA SER A 117 9.20 -34.91 31.67
C SER A 117 9.13 -33.47 31.22
N SER A 118 8.02 -32.80 31.54
CA SER A 118 7.81 -31.35 31.46
C SER A 118 9.09 -30.56 31.22
N ALA A 119 9.37 -30.26 29.95
CA ALA A 119 10.44 -29.37 29.59
C ALA A 119 10.03 -27.97 30.01
N GLN A 120 10.73 -27.44 31.01
CA GLN A 120 11.47 -26.21 30.87
C GLN A 120 10.68 -25.06 30.25
N ALA A 121 10.12 -24.25 31.15
CA ALA A 121 9.74 -22.88 30.87
C ALA A 121 11.00 -22.11 30.45
N ASP A 122 11.17 -21.90 29.15
CA ASP A 122 11.92 -20.78 28.62
C ASP A 122 11.36 -20.46 27.23
N GLY A 123 10.64 -19.33 27.11
CA GLY A 123 10.29 -18.70 25.84
C GLY A 123 8.83 -18.70 25.39
N SER A 124 7.88 -19.31 26.12
CA SER A 124 6.46 -19.25 25.75
C SER A 124 5.68 -18.29 26.65
N VAL A 125 5.46 -17.05 26.19
CA VAL A 125 4.56 -16.05 26.78
C VAL A 125 3.11 -16.35 26.35
N VAL A 126 2.67 -17.59 26.53
CA VAL A 126 1.27 -17.98 26.32
C VAL A 126 0.83 -18.70 27.57
N GLY A 127 0.37 -17.91 28.53
CA GLY A 127 -0.44 -18.41 29.63
C GLY A 127 -1.87 -18.62 29.15
N GLU A 128 -2.51 -19.67 29.64
CA GLU A 128 -3.95 -19.88 29.45
C GLU A 128 -4.68 -18.73 30.17
N VAL A 129 -5.17 -17.75 29.40
CA VAL A 129 -5.97 -16.64 29.94
C VAL A 129 -7.43 -17.06 29.88
N ASP A 130 -8.08 -17.00 31.03
CA ASP A 130 -9.49 -17.34 31.19
C ASP A 130 -10.38 -16.45 30.31
N LYS A 131 -11.36 -17.06 29.63
CA LYS A 131 -12.19 -16.42 28.61
C LYS A 131 -12.96 -15.23 29.15
N ASP A 132 -13.42 -15.32 30.40
CA ASP A 132 -14.18 -14.26 31.06
C ASP A 132 -13.30 -13.03 31.37
N THR A 133 -12.00 -13.24 31.55
CA THR A 133 -11.03 -12.15 31.73
C THR A 133 -10.80 -11.40 30.42
N LEU A 134 -10.73 -12.12 29.30
CA LEU A 134 -10.60 -11.52 27.97
C LEU A 134 -11.85 -10.72 27.58
N LEU A 135 -13.04 -11.25 27.86
CA LEU A 135 -14.30 -10.56 27.57
C LEU A 135 -14.44 -9.26 28.37
N ASN A 136 -14.08 -9.28 29.65
CA ASN A 136 -14.07 -8.05 30.46
C ASN A 136 -13.10 -6.99 29.94
N TRP A 137 -11.93 -7.39 29.43
CA TRP A 137 -10.98 -6.47 28.79
C TRP A 137 -11.53 -5.89 27.49
N VAL A 138 -12.18 -6.70 26.65
CA VAL A 138 -12.82 -6.22 25.42
C VAL A 138 -13.95 -5.23 25.74
N ASP A 139 -14.79 -5.52 26.73
CA ASP A 139 -15.85 -4.63 27.16
C ASP A 139 -15.30 -3.32 27.76
N GLN A 140 -14.18 -3.38 28.48
CA GLN A 140 -13.52 -2.21 29.06
C GLN A 140 -12.88 -1.33 27.97
N MET A 141 -12.23 -1.92 26.96
CA MET A 141 -11.72 -1.16 25.81
C MET A 141 -12.83 -0.60 24.92
N ALA A 142 -13.93 -1.33 24.74
CA ALA A 142 -15.09 -0.87 24.00
C ALA A 142 -15.80 0.30 24.72
N ALA A 143 -15.80 0.30 26.06
CA ALA A 143 -16.33 1.39 26.86
C ALA A 143 -15.41 2.63 26.91
N GLU A 144 -14.10 2.45 26.76
CA GLU A 144 -13.12 3.55 26.76
C GLU A 144 -12.91 4.22 25.40
N GLN A 145 -13.41 3.64 24.29
CA GLN A 145 -13.14 4.13 22.93
C GLN A 145 -14.38 4.44 22.07
N THR A 146 -15.45 4.94 22.66
CA THR A 146 -16.44 5.71 21.88
C THR A 146 -15.99 7.17 21.78
N LEU A 147 -14.85 7.38 21.14
CA LEU A 147 -14.47 8.72 20.69
C LEU A 147 -15.43 9.11 19.57
N ASP A 148 -16.20 10.17 19.80
CA ASP A 148 -17.13 10.73 18.83
C ASP A 148 -16.37 11.00 17.51
N GLU A 149 -16.92 10.63 16.35
CA GLU A 149 -16.21 10.69 15.04
C GLU A 149 -15.61 12.08 14.77
N LEU A 150 -16.25 13.13 15.30
CA LEU A 150 -15.80 14.51 15.22
C LEU A 150 -14.51 14.77 16.02
N GLN A 151 -14.36 14.16 17.20
CA GLN A 151 -13.15 14.27 18.02
C GLN A 151 -11.99 13.50 17.41
N MET A 152 -12.28 12.36 16.76
CA MET A 152 -11.27 11.59 16.03
C MET A 152 -10.78 12.36 14.79
N ALA A 153 -11.69 13.01 14.06
CA ALA A 153 -11.33 13.87 12.93
C ALA A 153 -10.53 15.11 13.37
N GLU A 154 -10.84 15.71 14.52
CA GLU A 154 -10.05 16.81 15.07
C GLU A 154 -8.67 16.36 15.52
N GLN A 155 -8.54 15.20 16.17
CA GLN A 155 -7.24 14.64 16.52
C GLN A 155 -6.41 14.29 15.29
N ILE A 156 -7.00 13.74 14.23
CA ILE A 156 -6.32 13.50 12.95
C ILE A 156 -5.90 14.82 12.30
N ARG A 157 -6.76 15.84 12.33
CA ARG A 157 -6.47 17.18 11.80
C ARG A 157 -5.33 17.87 12.56
N ASP A 158 -5.32 17.73 13.88
CA ASP A 158 -4.29 18.30 14.76
C ASP A 158 -2.97 17.54 14.63
N LEU A 159 -3.01 16.21 14.44
CA LEU A 159 -1.83 15.41 14.10
C LEU A 159 -1.24 15.85 12.74
N ALA A 160 -2.10 16.13 11.76
CA ALA A 160 -1.69 16.56 10.43
C ALA A 160 -1.20 18.03 10.37
N HIS A 161 -1.61 18.89 11.31
CA HIS A 161 -1.18 20.30 11.37
C HIS A 161 0.00 20.56 12.31
N GLY A 162 0.46 19.56 13.06
CA GLY A 162 1.67 19.64 13.89
C GLY A 162 2.97 19.40 13.12
N GLU A 163 2.90 18.95 11.87
CA GLU A 163 4.07 18.54 11.09
C GLU A 163 4.69 19.73 10.34
N ASN A 164 5.58 20.47 11.00
CA ASN A 164 6.36 21.52 10.35
C ASN A 164 7.62 20.95 9.67
N ILE A 165 7.38 20.17 8.61
CA ILE A 165 8.42 19.46 7.83
C ILE A 165 9.47 20.44 7.25
N GLU A 166 9.06 21.68 6.93
CA GLU A 166 9.98 22.71 6.44
C GLU A 166 10.93 23.23 7.53
N GLU A 167 10.46 23.34 8.78
CA GLU A 167 11.34 23.71 9.90
C GLU A 167 12.32 22.59 10.24
N TRP A 168 11.87 21.34 10.20
CA TRP A 168 12.72 20.18 10.48
C TRP A 168 13.80 19.99 9.40
N SER A 169 13.42 20.05 8.13
CA SER A 169 14.38 19.97 7.02
C SER A 169 15.37 21.14 7.03
N ARG A 170 14.94 22.35 7.40
CA ARG A 170 15.82 23.52 7.54
C ARG A 170 16.79 23.39 8.72
N ALA A 171 16.34 22.90 9.87
CA ALA A 171 17.21 22.67 11.03
C ALA A 171 18.28 21.61 10.72
N ILE A 172 17.90 20.53 10.04
CA ILE A 172 18.82 19.49 9.57
C ILE A 172 19.81 20.06 8.54
N ALA A 173 19.33 20.87 7.58
CA ALA A 173 20.18 21.50 6.57
C ALA A 173 21.20 22.46 7.19
N GLN A 174 20.80 23.31 8.12
CA GLN A 174 21.71 24.21 8.83
C GLN A 174 22.77 23.42 9.60
N TYR A 175 22.39 22.34 10.27
CA TYR A 175 23.33 21.51 11.02
C TYR A 175 24.31 20.77 10.10
N LEU A 176 23.82 20.21 8.98
CA LEU A 176 24.65 19.53 7.98
C LEU A 176 25.53 20.51 7.17
N GLN A 177 25.13 21.76 6.97
CA GLN A 177 25.98 22.78 6.33
C GLN A 177 27.25 23.10 7.15
N HIS A 178 27.20 22.96 8.47
CA HIS A 178 28.37 23.14 9.34
C HIS A 178 29.28 21.90 9.35
N LEU A 179 28.78 20.74 8.91
CA LEU A 179 29.48 19.46 8.91
C LEU A 179 29.82 19.04 7.47
N HIS A 180 31.10 19.16 7.11
CA HIS A 180 31.62 18.80 5.79
C HIS A 180 31.80 17.28 5.60
N SER A 181 31.16 16.45 6.43
CA SER A 181 31.42 15.00 6.50
C SER A 181 30.15 14.22 6.79
N ASN A 182 30.13 12.95 6.37
CA ASN A 182 29.03 12.01 6.64
C ASN A 182 28.83 11.85 8.15
N ILE A 183 27.59 12.01 8.61
CA ILE A 183 27.20 11.83 10.01
C ILE A 183 26.30 10.61 10.16
N ARG A 184 26.38 9.94 11.31
CA ARG A 184 25.47 8.84 11.64
C ARG A 184 24.13 9.41 12.11
N LEU A 185 23.05 8.71 11.76
CA LEU A 185 21.70 9.06 12.17
C LEU A 185 21.53 9.27 13.70
N PRO A 186 22.03 8.38 14.59
CA PRO A 186 21.91 8.59 16.04
C PRO A 186 22.69 9.82 16.55
N ASP A 187 23.83 10.14 15.93
CA ASP A 187 24.62 11.32 16.30
C ASP A 187 23.90 12.61 15.90
N LEU A 188 23.19 12.59 14.76
CA LEU A 188 22.33 13.68 14.32
C LEU A 188 21.13 13.87 15.26
N GLN A 189 20.50 12.78 15.70
CA GLN A 189 19.40 12.81 16.66
C GLN A 189 19.84 13.42 18.01
N GLN A 190 21.01 13.02 18.51
CA GLN A 190 21.55 13.55 19.77
C GLN A 190 21.87 15.04 19.68
N ALA A 191 22.35 15.51 18.54
CA ALA A 191 22.72 16.91 18.33
C ALA A 191 21.49 17.83 18.18
N LEU A 192 20.50 17.42 17.39
CA LEU A 192 19.28 18.20 17.15
C LEU A 192 18.24 18.04 18.26
N LYS A 193 18.38 17.03 19.14
CA LYS A 193 17.41 16.68 20.20
C LYS A 193 15.97 16.54 19.66
N MET A 194 15.85 16.10 18.42
CA MET A 194 14.60 15.97 17.70
C MET A 194 14.07 14.53 17.81
N PRO A 195 12.74 14.32 17.88
CA PRO A 195 12.15 13.00 17.77
C PRO A 195 12.60 12.30 16.49
N MET A 196 12.84 10.98 16.59
CA MET A 196 13.36 10.19 15.48
C MET A 196 12.49 10.34 14.21
N VAL A 197 11.16 10.35 14.37
CA VAL A 197 10.20 10.46 13.27
C VAL A 197 10.34 11.79 12.52
N GLU A 198 10.42 12.92 13.24
CA GLU A 198 10.58 14.25 12.65
C GLU A 198 11.90 14.36 11.85
N LEU A 199 12.96 13.75 12.40
CA LEU A 199 14.27 13.71 11.76
C LEU A 199 14.26 12.86 10.47
N TRP A 200 13.55 11.72 10.47
CA TRP A 200 13.35 10.89 9.28
C TRP A 200 12.53 11.62 8.21
N LEU A 201 11.45 12.29 8.61
CA LEU A 201 10.60 13.05 7.68
C LEU A 201 11.38 14.21 7.05
N GLY A 202 12.14 14.97 7.87
CA GLY A 202 12.98 16.06 7.37
C GLY A 202 14.10 15.58 6.44
N LEU A 203 14.64 14.38 6.68
CA LEU A 203 15.70 13.79 5.85
C LEU A 203 15.18 13.25 4.51
N LEU A 204 14.03 12.56 4.53
CA LEU A 204 13.38 12.02 3.34
C LEU A 204 12.89 13.13 2.40
N MET A 205 12.38 14.22 2.97
CA MET A 205 11.93 15.39 2.22
C MET A 205 13.07 16.34 1.83
N GLY A 206 14.21 16.28 2.53
CA GLY A 206 15.38 17.13 2.30
C GLY A 206 16.33 16.67 1.19
N GLY A 207 16.05 15.55 0.51
CA GLY A 207 16.83 15.09 -0.65
C GLY A 207 18.20 14.51 -0.30
N TYR A 208 18.42 14.09 0.94
CA TYR A 208 19.70 13.55 1.39
C TYR A 208 19.87 12.06 1.03
N SER A 209 21.09 11.65 0.73
CA SER A 209 21.37 10.24 0.43
C SER A 209 21.72 9.47 1.70
N LEU A 210 20.87 8.48 2.00
CA LEU A 210 21.02 7.55 3.10
C LEU A 210 21.81 6.32 2.64
N ASN A 211 23.00 6.13 3.20
CA ASN A 211 23.82 4.95 2.96
C ASN A 211 23.78 4.05 4.19
N GLN A 212 23.10 2.92 4.08
CA GLN A 212 23.15 1.87 5.09
C GLN A 212 24.39 1.02 4.87
N GLN A 213 25.27 0.95 5.87
CA GLN A 213 26.51 0.17 5.82
C GLN A 213 26.45 -1.09 6.71
N GLY A 214 25.27 -1.70 6.87
CA GLY A 214 25.07 -2.85 7.77
C GLY A 214 23.75 -3.59 7.53
N GLU A 215 23.31 -4.36 8.53
CA GLU A 215 22.06 -5.12 8.47
C GLU A 215 20.82 -4.21 8.50
N PHE A 216 19.76 -4.64 7.80
CA PHE A 216 18.57 -3.83 7.49
C PHE A 216 17.90 -3.16 8.72
N TYR A 217 17.95 -3.79 9.89
CA TYR A 217 17.32 -3.30 11.12
C TYR A 217 18.26 -2.54 12.07
N ASP A 218 19.55 -2.39 11.72
CA ASP A 218 20.50 -1.69 12.59
C ASP A 218 20.56 -0.20 12.22
N THR A 219 19.81 0.61 12.97
CA THR A 219 19.76 2.07 12.82
C THR A 219 21.08 2.76 13.15
N GLN A 220 22.03 2.06 13.77
CA GLN A 220 23.37 2.57 14.07
C GLN A 220 24.30 2.55 12.86
N THR A 221 23.90 1.87 11.78
CA THR A 221 24.68 1.74 10.53
C THR A 221 24.22 2.67 9.41
N LEU A 222 23.29 3.57 9.71
CA LEU A 222 22.75 4.55 8.77
C LEU A 222 23.61 5.82 8.74
N TRP A 223 24.24 6.06 7.59
CA TRP A 223 25.04 7.24 7.33
C TRP A 223 24.32 8.19 6.39
N ILE A 224 24.36 9.47 6.72
CA ILE A 224 23.80 10.54 5.89
C ILE A 224 24.95 11.15 5.09
N ALA A 225 24.91 11.01 3.77
CA ALA A 225 25.85 11.67 2.87
C ALA A 225 25.31 13.05 2.49
N ASN A 226 26.13 14.08 2.70
CA ASN A 226 25.79 15.46 2.40
C ASN A 226 25.98 15.72 0.89
N ASN A 227 24.98 15.43 0.07
CA ASN A 227 25.00 15.74 -1.36
C ASN A 227 24.56 17.20 -1.59
N LEU A 228 25.39 18.15 -1.16
CA LEU A 228 25.15 19.58 -1.35
C LEU A 228 25.48 20.11 -2.75
N GLU A 229 25.89 19.26 -3.71
CA GLU A 229 26.23 19.72 -5.06
C GLU A 229 25.10 19.67 -6.09
N GLU A 230 23.96 19.00 -5.82
CA GLU A 230 22.87 18.88 -6.83
C GLU A 230 21.59 19.66 -6.53
N THR A 231 21.37 20.14 -5.30
CA THR A 231 20.11 20.80 -4.92
C THR A 231 20.06 22.30 -5.22
N GLN A 232 21.16 22.96 -5.61
CA GLN A 232 21.11 24.38 -5.98
C GLN A 232 20.39 24.65 -7.31
N HIS A 233 20.18 23.64 -8.17
CA HIS A 233 19.47 23.83 -9.43
C HIS A 233 17.94 23.75 -9.33
N TYR A 234 17.39 23.16 -8.26
CA TYR A 234 15.94 22.95 -8.14
C TYR A 234 15.19 24.03 -7.36
N CYS A 235 15.87 24.84 -6.55
CA CYS A 235 15.22 25.89 -5.75
C CYS A 235 15.11 27.25 -6.45
N LEU A 236 15.75 27.46 -7.61
CA LEU A 236 15.74 28.75 -8.33
C LEU A 236 14.68 28.87 -9.43
N ASN A 237 14.00 27.78 -9.84
CA ASN A 237 13.06 27.79 -10.97
C ASN A 237 11.57 27.78 -10.59
N ARG A 238 11.21 28.10 -9.34
CA ARG A 238 9.80 28.16 -8.90
C ARG A 238 9.32 29.56 -8.52
N ASN A 239 10.00 30.60 -8.98
CA ASN A 239 9.58 32.01 -8.85
C ASN A 239 9.95 32.82 -10.10
N SER A 240 9.45 32.41 -11.28
CA SER A 240 9.36 33.27 -12.47
C SER A 240 8.13 32.89 -13.28
#